data_AF-A0A2I6QNE1-F1
#
_entry.id   AF-A0A2I6QNE1-F1
#
_cell.length_a   1.000
_cell.length_b   1.000
_cell.length_c   1.000
_cell.angle_alpha   90.00
_cell.angle_beta   90.00
_cell.angle_gamma   90.00
#
_symmetry.space_group_name_H-M   'P 1'
#
loop_
_entity.id
_entity.type
_entity.pdbx_description
1 polymer ?
#
loop_
_entity_poly.entity_id
_entity_poly.type
_entity_poly.pdbx_seq_one_letter_code
_entity_poly.pdbx_strand_id
1 'polypeptide(L)'
;MRARILYHDHCFDGAASAAFFTRFLEAKFHPDAQFEFTGMAHKASQLFEPSLFDGDVNAIVDFKYSTDPRLTWWFDHHQSAFLTPEDAEHFRRDTSGKKMYDPSFRSCTKYIATVARDRFGYEAPDLADLVAWADIIDGAQYANALEAVEMREPAMRLTLVIEGSKGSETVQKIIRMMRRQSLAAIAADPEIQAVYQPFMSGTWPRSRSFGSRHAVRMGWCTSIWWSKASKAITSSFRTICSRIRCIPCR
;
A
#
# COMPACT_ATOMS: atom_id res chain seq x y z
N MET A 1 -12.65 23.69 3.95
CA MET A 1 -11.81 23.41 2.76
C MET A 1 -11.86 21.93 2.44
N ARG A 2 -11.71 21.56 1.17
CA ARG A 2 -11.65 20.19 0.69
C ARG A 2 -10.20 19.77 0.44
N ALA A 3 -9.80 18.63 1.01
CA ALA A 3 -8.55 17.96 0.71
C ALA A 3 -8.83 16.66 -0.05
N ARG A 4 -8.41 16.59 -1.31
CA ARG A 4 -8.52 15.42 -2.19
C ARG A 4 -7.25 14.59 -2.07
N ILE A 5 -7.39 13.34 -1.65
CA ILE A 5 -6.28 12.38 -1.51
C ILE A 5 -6.44 11.27 -2.53
N LEU A 6 -5.59 11.30 -3.56
CA LEU A 6 -5.44 10.22 -4.54
C LEU A 6 -4.42 9.21 -3.99
N TYR A 7 -4.77 7.93 -3.97
CA TYR A 7 -3.90 6.90 -3.38
C TYR A 7 -3.85 5.65 -4.25
N HIS A 8 -2.81 4.83 -4.10
CA HIS A 8 -2.76 3.54 -4.80
C HIS A 8 -3.82 2.58 -4.27
N ASP A 9 -4.83 2.31 -5.09
CA ASP A 9 -5.98 1.50 -4.68
C ASP A 9 -5.63 0.02 -4.60
N HIS A 10 -6.40 -0.71 -3.78
CA HIS A 10 -6.19 -2.15 -3.55
C HIS A 10 -4.75 -2.51 -3.09
N CYS A 11 -4.02 -1.56 -2.51
CA CYS A 11 -2.71 -1.75 -1.90
C CYS A 11 -2.79 -1.40 -0.41
N PHE A 12 -2.22 -2.25 0.47
CA PHE A 12 -2.17 -1.96 1.91
C PHE A 12 -1.34 -0.70 2.18
N ASP A 13 -0.17 -0.57 1.55
CA ASP A 13 0.69 0.60 1.74
C ASP A 13 0.04 1.87 1.17
N GLY A 14 -0.69 1.78 0.05
CA GLY A 14 -1.45 2.90 -0.48
C GLY A 14 -2.54 3.40 0.46
N ALA A 15 -3.30 2.47 1.07
CA ALA A 15 -4.32 2.81 2.07
C ALA A 15 -3.70 3.38 3.36
N ALA A 16 -2.63 2.76 3.86
CA ALA A 16 -1.91 3.20 5.04
C ALA A 16 -1.26 4.58 4.84
N SER A 17 -0.69 4.84 3.66
CA SER A 17 -0.12 6.12 3.25
C SER A 17 -1.18 7.21 3.24
N ALA A 18 -2.35 6.95 2.66
CA ALA A 18 -3.47 7.88 2.67
C ALA A 18 -3.94 8.20 4.10
N ALA A 19 -4.03 7.18 4.96
CA ALA A 19 -4.44 7.37 6.36
C ALA A 19 -3.42 8.21 7.15
N PHE A 20 -2.13 7.86 7.07
CA PHE A 20 -1.08 8.58 7.80
C PHE A 20 -0.90 10.01 7.27
N PHE A 21 -0.84 10.19 5.96
CA PHE A 21 -0.74 11.52 5.34
C PHE A 21 -1.92 12.40 5.74
N THR A 22 -3.14 11.85 5.76
CA THR A 22 -4.32 12.60 6.20
C THR A 22 -4.19 13.07 7.64
N ARG A 23 -3.72 12.21 8.56
CA ARG A 23 -3.48 12.57 9.97
C ARG A 23 -2.44 13.67 10.12
N PHE A 24 -1.36 13.58 9.35
CA PHE A 24 -0.32 14.59 9.28
C PHE A 24 -0.86 15.94 8.74
N LEU A 25 -1.58 15.91 7.62
CA LEU A 25 -2.13 17.10 6.97
C LEU A 25 -3.16 17.81 7.88
N GLU A 26 -4.05 17.04 8.50
CA GLU A 26 -5.02 17.50 9.50
C GLU A 26 -4.33 18.20 10.68
N ALA A 27 -3.32 17.56 11.27
CA ALA A 27 -2.69 18.07 12.48
C ALA A 27 -1.80 19.30 12.26
N LYS A 28 -1.12 19.41 11.10
CA LYS A 28 -0.10 20.45 10.88
C LYS A 28 -0.55 21.60 10.00
N PHE A 29 -1.55 21.42 9.15
CA PHE A 29 -1.90 22.42 8.15
C PHE A 29 -3.39 22.74 8.13
N HIS A 30 -4.25 21.73 8.20
CA HIS A 30 -5.67 21.89 7.90
C HIS A 30 -6.56 21.10 8.88
N PRO A 31 -6.68 21.54 10.15
CA PRO A 31 -7.43 20.83 11.19
C PRO A 31 -8.94 20.69 10.87
N ASP A 32 -9.49 21.64 10.11
CA ASP A 32 -10.92 21.68 9.74
C ASP A 32 -11.17 21.23 8.29
N ALA A 33 -10.22 20.53 7.65
CA ALA A 33 -10.40 20.03 6.30
C ALA A 33 -11.38 18.86 6.24
N GLN A 34 -12.17 18.84 5.16
CA GLN A 34 -12.94 17.67 4.75
C GLN A 34 -12.06 16.84 3.81
N PHE A 35 -11.83 15.58 4.17
CA PHE A 35 -10.96 14.67 3.42
C PHE A 35 -11.79 13.74 2.54
N GLU A 36 -11.50 13.77 1.24
CA GLU A 36 -12.11 12.90 0.26
C GLU A 36 -11.04 12.04 -0.43
N PHE A 37 -11.32 10.75 -0.58
CA PHE A 37 -10.36 9.76 -1.08
C PHE A 37 -10.76 9.28 -2.48
N THR A 38 -9.77 9.05 -3.33
CA THR A 38 -10.00 8.46 -4.67
C THR A 38 -8.92 7.44 -4.96
N GLY A 39 -9.35 6.20 -5.18
CA GLY A 39 -8.46 5.09 -5.48
C GLY A 39 -7.93 5.14 -6.91
N MET A 40 -6.62 4.99 -7.07
CA MET A 40 -5.91 4.96 -8.33
C MET A 40 -5.38 3.56 -8.62
N ALA A 41 -5.80 2.97 -9.73
CA ALA A 41 -5.27 1.69 -10.22
C ALA A 41 -4.26 1.93 -11.35
N HIS A 42 -3.28 1.04 -11.54
CA HIS A 42 -2.40 1.11 -12.70
C HIS A 42 -3.12 0.67 -13.98
N LYS A 43 -3.36 1.60 -14.91
CA LYS A 43 -3.68 1.29 -16.31
C LYS A 43 -2.49 1.63 -17.21
N ALA A 44 -2.31 0.86 -18.29
CA ALA A 44 -1.18 1.01 -19.21
C ALA A 44 -1.05 2.41 -19.83
N SER A 45 -2.14 3.18 -19.84
CA SER A 45 -2.21 4.57 -20.33
C SER A 45 -2.80 5.50 -19.27
N GLN A 46 -2.52 5.27 -17.99
CA GLN A 46 -3.10 6.06 -16.90
C GLN A 46 -2.76 7.55 -17.07
N LEU A 47 -3.70 8.31 -17.61
CA LEU A 47 -3.69 9.76 -17.62
C LEU A 47 -4.48 10.22 -16.39
N PHE A 48 -3.97 11.24 -15.70
CA PHE A 48 -4.72 11.89 -14.65
C PHE A 48 -5.78 12.77 -15.29
N GLU A 49 -7.04 12.41 -15.11
CA GLU A 49 -8.15 13.27 -15.55
C GLU A 49 -8.12 14.58 -14.75
N PRO A 50 -8.25 15.76 -15.39
CA PRO A 50 -8.23 17.04 -14.71
C PRO A 50 -9.27 17.17 -13.59
N SER A 51 -10.38 16.42 -13.66
CA SER A 51 -11.43 16.38 -12.63
C SER A 51 -10.99 15.72 -11.33
N LEU A 52 -9.87 14.99 -11.30
CA LEU A 52 -9.30 14.38 -10.11
C LEU A 52 -8.67 15.40 -9.15
N PHE A 53 -8.41 16.63 -9.62
CA PHE A 53 -7.80 17.70 -8.83
C PHE A 53 -8.83 18.81 -8.54
N ASP A 54 -9.89 18.45 -7.82
CA ASP A 54 -11.05 19.30 -7.49
C ASP A 54 -11.05 19.82 -6.04
N GLY A 55 -9.99 19.54 -5.27
CA GLY A 55 -9.82 20.03 -3.91
C GLY A 55 -9.08 21.36 -3.83
N ASP A 56 -9.22 22.05 -2.70
CA ASP A 56 -8.38 23.19 -2.32
C ASP A 56 -6.92 22.73 -2.09
N VAL A 57 -6.78 21.50 -1.60
CA VAL A 57 -5.52 20.77 -1.50
C VAL A 57 -5.68 19.44 -2.24
N ASN A 58 -4.76 19.16 -3.16
CA ASN A 58 -4.74 17.89 -3.87
C ASN A 58 -3.43 17.16 -3.55
N ALA A 59 -3.54 15.93 -3.08
CA ALA A 59 -2.41 15.09 -2.74
C ALA A 59 -2.46 13.78 -3.52
N ILE A 60 -1.29 13.30 -3.95
CA ILE A 60 -1.11 11.93 -4.43
C ILE A 60 -0.15 11.22 -3.46
N VAL A 61 -0.52 10.04 -2.98
CA VAL A 61 0.37 9.21 -2.13
C VAL A 61 0.46 7.79 -2.67
N ASP A 62 1.67 7.23 -2.61
CA ASP A 62 1.99 5.87 -3.05
C ASP A 62 1.68 5.61 -4.53
N PHE A 63 1.56 6.66 -5.34
CA PHE A 63 1.15 6.56 -6.73
C PHE A 63 1.91 7.54 -7.61
N LYS A 64 1.85 7.28 -8.92
CA LYS A 64 2.61 7.97 -9.95
C LYS A 64 2.50 9.49 -9.87
N TYR A 65 3.57 10.18 -10.24
CA TYR A 65 3.62 11.64 -10.30
C TYR A 65 2.66 12.20 -11.37
N SER A 66 2.13 13.40 -11.10
CA SER A 66 1.38 14.20 -12.08
C SER A 66 2.00 15.58 -12.20
N THR A 67 2.07 16.09 -13.42
CA THR A 67 2.50 17.46 -13.74
C THR A 67 1.37 18.48 -13.63
N ASP A 68 0.15 18.07 -13.24
CA ASP A 68 -0.97 18.99 -13.06
C ASP A 68 -0.60 20.08 -12.03
N PRO A 69 -0.74 21.38 -12.39
CA PRO A 69 -0.33 22.48 -11.52
C PRO A 69 -1.13 22.56 -10.21
N ARG A 70 -2.29 21.89 -10.11
CA ARG A 70 -3.11 21.84 -8.89
C ARG A 70 -2.64 20.79 -7.89
N LEU A 71 -1.69 19.92 -8.26
CA LEU A 71 -1.07 18.98 -7.33
C LEU A 71 -0.28 19.72 -6.26
N THR A 72 -0.76 19.65 -5.02
CA THR A 72 -0.20 20.38 -3.87
C THR A 72 0.83 19.53 -3.11
N TRP A 73 0.52 18.25 -2.89
CA TRP A 73 1.37 17.31 -2.16
C TRP A 73 1.59 16.04 -2.94
N TRP A 74 2.79 15.49 -2.86
CA TRP A 74 3.08 14.19 -3.47
C TRP A 74 4.10 13.40 -2.65
N PHE A 75 3.82 12.12 -2.44
CA PHE A 75 4.77 11.18 -1.86
C PHE A 75 4.77 9.90 -2.67
N ASP A 76 5.95 9.44 -3.07
CA ASP A 76 6.11 8.14 -3.70
C ASP A 76 7.49 7.53 -3.42
N HIS A 77 7.58 6.22 -3.53
CA HIS A 77 8.81 5.44 -3.38
C HIS A 77 9.02 4.44 -4.53
N HIS A 78 8.08 4.35 -5.48
CA HIS A 78 8.19 3.42 -6.59
C HIS A 78 9.30 3.82 -7.57
N GLN A 79 10.10 2.87 -8.02
CA GLN A 79 11.03 3.11 -9.14
C GLN A 79 10.32 3.56 -10.42
N SER A 80 9.03 3.21 -10.54
CA SER A 80 8.14 3.58 -11.64
C SER A 80 7.30 4.83 -11.36
N ALA A 81 7.72 5.68 -10.42
CA ALA A 81 7.03 6.90 -10.01
C ALA A 81 6.66 7.83 -11.17
N PHE A 82 7.54 7.95 -12.17
CA PHE A 82 7.34 8.82 -13.32
C PHE A 82 6.85 8.01 -14.53
N LEU A 83 5.91 8.58 -15.30
CA LEU A 83 5.45 7.96 -16.56
C LEU A 83 6.44 8.22 -17.69
N THR A 84 7.04 9.40 -17.69
CA THR A 84 8.01 9.85 -18.70
C THR A 84 9.24 10.49 -18.05
N PRO A 85 10.40 10.56 -18.75
CA PRO A 85 11.54 11.34 -18.29
C PRO A 85 11.23 12.83 -18.07
N GLU A 86 10.31 13.39 -18.87
CA GLU A 86 9.86 14.77 -18.77
C GLU A 86 9.12 15.04 -17.44
N ASP A 87 8.33 14.08 -16.95
CA ASP A 87 7.69 14.17 -15.63
C ASP A 87 8.74 14.23 -14.51
N ALA A 88 9.80 13.44 -14.61
CA ALA A 88 10.90 13.45 -13.64
C ALA A 88 11.65 14.80 -13.67
N GLU A 89 11.86 15.36 -14.86
CA GLU A 89 12.47 16.68 -15.01
C GLU A 89 11.58 17.80 -14.46
N HIS A 90 10.27 17.71 -14.68
CA HIS A 90 9.30 18.63 -14.08
C HIS A 90 9.37 18.58 -12.55
N PHE A 91 9.38 17.37 -11.97
CA PHE A 91 9.55 17.18 -10.53
C PHE A 91 10.87 17.76 -10.01
N ARG A 92 12.00 17.58 -10.72
CA ARG A 92 13.30 18.14 -10.32
C ARG A 92 13.31 19.66 -10.19
N ARG A 93 12.39 20.36 -10.86
CA ARG A 93 12.23 21.81 -10.79
C ARG A 93 11.27 22.27 -9.69
N ASP A 94 10.58 21.34 -9.02
CA ASP A 94 9.68 21.68 -7.93
C ASP A 94 10.47 22.21 -6.72
N THR A 95 10.11 23.42 -6.28
CA THR A 95 10.69 24.08 -5.10
C THR A 95 9.68 24.22 -3.96
N SER A 96 8.51 23.59 -4.09
CA SER A 96 7.40 23.74 -3.13
C SER A 96 7.71 23.17 -1.75
N GLY A 97 8.64 22.21 -1.69
CA GLY A 97 8.95 21.45 -0.47
C GLY A 97 7.82 20.49 -0.05
N LYS A 98 6.83 20.22 -0.91
CA LYS A 98 5.64 19.40 -0.63
C LYS A 98 5.50 18.19 -1.55
N LYS A 99 6.43 18.02 -2.50
CA LYS A 99 6.51 16.86 -3.39
C LYS A 99 7.80 16.12 -3.08
N MET A 100 7.68 14.83 -2.78
CA MET A 100 8.72 14.02 -2.16
C MET A 100 8.82 12.68 -2.86
N TYR A 101 10.04 12.29 -3.21
CA TYR A 101 10.32 11.00 -3.85
C TYR A 101 11.62 10.43 -3.29
N ASP A 102 11.57 9.19 -2.80
CA ASP A 102 12.76 8.45 -2.39
C ASP A 102 12.57 6.93 -2.58
N PRO A 103 13.16 6.34 -3.63
CA PRO A 103 13.01 4.92 -3.92
C PRO A 103 13.86 4.01 -3.02
N SER A 104 14.61 4.56 -2.06
CA SER A 104 15.30 3.77 -1.04
C SER A 104 14.36 3.30 0.08
N PHE A 105 13.20 3.94 0.23
CA PHE A 105 12.16 3.50 1.16
C PHE A 105 11.43 2.27 0.63
N ARG A 106 11.11 1.35 1.54
CA ARG A 106 10.40 0.11 1.19
C ARG A 106 8.88 0.24 1.25
N SER A 107 8.38 1.32 1.83
CA SER A 107 6.97 1.68 1.86
C SER A 107 6.82 3.20 1.82
N CYS A 108 5.80 3.68 1.12
CA CYS A 108 5.42 5.09 1.11
C CYS A 108 4.93 5.53 2.50
N THR A 109 4.23 4.67 3.25
CA THR A 109 3.76 5.01 4.61
C THR A 109 4.92 5.38 5.54
N LYS A 110 5.98 4.56 5.55
CA LYS A 110 7.18 4.85 6.34
C LYS A 110 7.93 6.07 5.83
N TYR A 111 7.93 6.30 4.52
CA TYR A 111 8.52 7.51 3.94
C TYR A 111 7.81 8.77 4.43
N ILE A 112 6.48 8.80 4.35
CA ILE A 112 5.66 9.92 4.84
C ILE A 112 5.89 10.13 6.34
N ALA A 113 5.86 9.07 7.15
CA ALA A 113 6.09 9.16 8.59
C ALA A 113 7.48 9.73 8.94
N THR A 114 8.51 9.32 8.20
CA THR A 114 9.88 9.82 8.39
C THR A 114 9.99 11.29 8.03
N VAL A 115 9.47 11.70 6.87
CA VAL A 115 9.47 13.10 6.43
C VAL A 115 8.64 13.99 7.36
N ALA A 116 7.47 13.51 7.80
CA ALA A 116 6.59 14.23 8.72
C ALA A 116 7.29 14.53 10.05
N ARG A 117 8.04 13.56 10.59
CA ARG A 117 8.87 13.76 11.79
C ARG A 117 10.01 14.74 11.51
N ASP A 118 10.85 14.43 10.53
CA ASP A 118 12.15 15.09 10.35
C ASP A 118 12.02 16.53 9.83
N ARG A 119 11.02 16.79 8.98
CA ARG A 119 10.82 18.13 8.36
C ARG A 119 9.73 18.95 9.02
N PHE A 120 8.76 18.32 9.66
CA PHE A 120 7.57 19.02 10.17
C PHE A 120 7.32 18.80 11.67
N GLY A 121 8.17 18.03 12.37
CA GLY A 121 8.03 17.74 13.79
C GLY A 121 6.67 17.12 14.12
N TYR A 122 6.13 16.30 13.22
CA TYR A 122 4.90 15.55 13.42
C TYR A 122 5.19 14.08 13.70
N GLU A 123 4.63 13.57 14.78
CA GLU A 123 4.63 12.14 15.09
C GLU A 123 3.21 11.70 15.44
N ALA A 124 2.90 10.44 15.14
CA ALA A 124 1.66 9.77 15.54
C ALA A 124 2.00 8.41 16.14
N PRO A 125 2.43 8.35 17.42
CA PRO A 125 2.85 7.11 18.06
C PRO A 125 1.75 6.04 18.09
N ASP A 126 0.48 6.48 18.12
CA ASP A 126 -0.71 5.63 17.99
C ASP A 126 -0.79 4.88 16.65
N LEU A 127 -0.07 5.35 15.62
CA LEU A 127 -0.01 4.74 14.29
C LEU A 127 1.32 3.99 14.04
N ALA A 128 2.18 3.82 15.05
CA ALA A 128 3.48 3.17 14.88
C ALA A 128 3.35 1.74 14.32
N ASP A 129 2.33 0.99 14.76
CA ASP A 129 2.04 -0.36 14.28
C ASP A 129 1.62 -0.36 12.80
N LEU A 130 0.80 0.60 12.37
CA LEU A 130 0.43 0.79 10.96
C LEU A 130 1.67 1.02 10.09
N VAL A 131 2.57 1.92 10.53
CA VAL A 131 3.81 2.23 9.81
C VAL A 131 4.73 1.02 9.73
N ALA A 132 4.88 0.26 10.82
CA ALA A 132 5.70 -0.94 10.85
C ALA A 132 5.17 -2.00 9.88
N TRP A 133 3.86 -2.26 9.90
CA TRP A 133 3.25 -3.25 9.01
C TRP A 133 3.28 -2.85 7.54
N ALA A 134 3.12 -1.57 7.22
CA ALA A 134 3.29 -1.10 5.84
C ALA A 134 4.69 -1.41 5.29
N ASP A 135 5.73 -1.18 6.10
CA ASP A 135 7.12 -1.47 5.74
C ASP A 135 7.41 -2.97 5.59
N ILE A 136 6.79 -3.80 6.44
CA ILE A 136 6.89 -5.26 6.36
C ILE A 136 6.18 -5.77 5.10
N ILE A 137 4.96 -5.32 4.85
CA ILE A 137 4.11 -5.85 3.77
C ILE A 137 4.68 -5.47 2.41
N ASP A 138 4.95 -4.18 2.18
CA ASP A 138 5.44 -3.74 0.87
C ASP A 138 6.91 -4.13 0.65
N GLY A 139 7.71 -4.08 1.71
CA GLY A 139 9.09 -4.57 1.70
C GLY A 139 9.22 -6.10 1.64
N ALA A 140 8.13 -6.85 1.81
CA ALA A 140 8.10 -8.31 1.98
C ALA A 140 9.11 -8.82 3.03
N GLN A 141 9.17 -8.16 4.18
CA GLN A 141 10.14 -8.42 5.25
C GLN A 141 9.60 -9.39 6.32
N TYR A 142 8.88 -10.43 5.91
CA TYR A 142 8.38 -11.47 6.83
C TYR A 142 9.54 -12.28 7.41
N ALA A 143 9.41 -12.69 8.67
CA ALA A 143 10.41 -13.50 9.37
C ALA A 143 10.61 -14.86 8.68
N ASN A 144 9.55 -15.42 8.09
CA ASN A 144 9.59 -16.65 7.32
C ASN A 144 8.40 -16.77 6.36
N ALA A 145 8.45 -17.79 5.49
CA ALA A 145 7.39 -18.03 4.51
C ALA A 145 6.05 -18.42 5.14
N LEU A 146 6.05 -19.03 6.33
CA LEU A 146 4.83 -19.42 7.04
C LEU A 146 4.06 -18.18 7.48
N GLU A 147 4.75 -17.19 8.06
CA GLU A 147 4.15 -15.92 8.46
C GLU A 147 3.50 -15.18 7.29
N ALA A 148 4.13 -15.23 6.10
CA ALA A 148 3.59 -14.62 4.89
C ALA A 148 2.30 -15.28 4.38
N VAL A 149 2.02 -16.56 4.72
CA VAL A 149 0.87 -17.31 4.17
C VAL A 149 -0.21 -17.65 5.19
N GLU A 150 0.08 -17.66 6.48
CA GLU A 150 -0.92 -18.01 7.51
C GLU A 150 -1.89 -16.87 7.83
N MET A 151 -1.59 -15.64 7.40
CA MET A 151 -2.48 -14.47 7.51
C MET A 151 -3.01 -14.24 8.92
N ARG A 152 -2.20 -14.58 9.93
CA ARG A 152 -2.59 -14.51 11.35
C ARG A 152 -2.72 -13.08 11.84
N GLU A 153 -1.81 -12.21 11.39
CA GLU A 153 -1.72 -10.85 11.87
C GLU A 153 -2.84 -9.96 11.32
N PRO A 154 -3.40 -9.03 12.11
CA PRO A 154 -4.48 -8.15 11.67
C PRO A 154 -4.15 -7.40 10.37
N ALA A 155 -2.91 -6.93 10.22
CA ALA A 155 -2.43 -6.26 9.01
C ALA A 155 -2.59 -7.14 7.77
N MET A 156 -2.23 -8.42 7.87
CA MET A 156 -2.30 -9.39 6.77
C MET A 156 -3.74 -9.68 6.38
N ARG A 157 -4.65 -9.78 7.35
CA ARG A 157 -6.09 -9.94 7.09
C ARG A 157 -6.65 -8.71 6.36
N LEU A 158 -6.24 -7.52 6.79
CA LEU A 158 -6.62 -6.26 6.14
C LEU A 158 -6.06 -6.17 4.72
N THR A 159 -4.83 -6.63 4.47
CA THR A 159 -4.27 -6.74 3.11
C THR A 159 -5.19 -7.54 2.20
N LEU A 160 -5.64 -8.73 2.63
CA LEU A 160 -6.57 -9.54 1.84
C LEU A 160 -7.91 -8.83 1.58
N VAL A 161 -8.46 -8.16 2.59
CA VAL A 161 -9.70 -7.41 2.44
C VAL A 161 -9.53 -6.25 1.45
N ILE A 162 -8.43 -5.50 1.56
CA ILE A 162 -8.13 -4.36 0.68
C ILE A 162 -7.96 -4.85 -0.76
N GLU A 163 -7.09 -5.83 -0.99
CA GLU A 163 -6.83 -6.39 -2.33
C GLU A 163 -8.06 -7.07 -2.94
N GLY A 164 -8.86 -7.74 -2.10
CA GLY A 164 -10.01 -8.52 -2.52
C GLY A 164 -11.34 -7.76 -2.60
N SER A 165 -11.39 -6.52 -2.08
CA SER A 165 -12.60 -5.70 -2.09
C SER A 165 -13.06 -5.37 -3.52
N LYS A 166 -14.38 -5.19 -3.69
CA LYS A 166 -14.95 -4.73 -4.96
C LYS A 166 -15.06 -3.22 -4.95
N GLY A 167 -14.29 -2.57 -5.82
CA GLY A 167 -14.23 -1.11 -5.88
C GLY A 167 -13.59 -0.49 -4.62
N SER A 168 -13.57 0.83 -4.57
CA SER A 168 -12.77 1.56 -3.58
C SER A 168 -13.49 1.83 -2.26
N GLU A 169 -14.82 1.66 -2.16
CA GLU A 169 -15.58 2.09 -0.98
C GLU A 169 -15.12 1.41 0.32
N THR A 170 -14.92 0.10 0.29
CA THR A 170 -14.38 -0.66 1.43
C THR A 170 -12.97 -0.19 1.78
N VAL A 171 -12.11 0.04 0.78
CA VAL A 171 -10.74 0.53 1.00
C VAL A 171 -10.77 1.92 1.65
N GLN A 172 -11.61 2.83 1.16
CA GLN A 172 -11.76 4.16 1.73
C GLN A 172 -12.35 4.13 3.15
N LYS A 173 -13.24 3.18 3.47
CA LYS A 173 -13.67 2.95 4.86
C LYS A 173 -12.49 2.54 5.74
N ILE A 174 -11.67 1.60 5.28
CA ILE A 174 -10.46 1.15 5.99
C ILE A 174 -9.48 2.31 6.18
N ILE A 175 -9.25 3.16 5.18
CA ILE A 175 -8.41 4.37 5.30
C ILE A 175 -8.92 5.27 6.44
N ARG A 176 -10.24 5.51 6.51
CA ARG A 176 -10.83 6.32 7.59
C ARG A 176 -10.63 5.70 8.96
N MET A 177 -10.71 4.37 9.07
CA MET A 177 -10.48 3.65 10.33
C MET A 177 -8.99 3.65 10.73
N MET A 178 -8.07 3.40 9.78
CA MET A 178 -6.61 3.42 9.98
C MET A 178 -6.09 4.74 10.54
N ARG A 179 -6.81 5.85 10.32
CA ARG A 179 -6.46 7.15 10.91
C ARG A 179 -6.58 7.19 12.45
N ARG A 180 -7.39 6.33 13.05
CA ARG A 180 -7.84 6.48 14.46
C ARG A 180 -7.89 5.17 15.25
N GLN A 181 -7.83 4.01 14.61
CA GLN A 181 -8.03 2.70 15.24
C GLN A 181 -6.80 1.81 15.04
N SER A 182 -6.59 0.89 15.99
CA SER A 182 -5.56 -0.14 15.85
C SER A 182 -5.96 -1.15 14.75
N LEU A 183 -4.96 -1.75 14.09
CA LEU A 183 -5.22 -2.75 13.04
C LEU A 183 -6.08 -3.92 13.54
N ALA A 184 -5.89 -4.34 14.80
CA ALA A 184 -6.71 -5.35 15.45
C ALA A 184 -8.20 -4.96 15.55
N ALA A 185 -8.49 -3.70 15.94
CA ALA A 185 -9.86 -3.21 16.03
C ALA A 185 -10.51 -3.12 14.65
N ILE A 186 -9.77 -2.66 13.63
CA ILE A 186 -10.26 -2.60 12.24
C ILE A 186 -10.56 -4.00 11.71
N ALA A 187 -9.63 -4.94 11.93
CA ALA A 187 -9.82 -6.32 11.50
C ALA A 187 -11.01 -6.98 12.21
N ALA A 188 -11.39 -6.55 13.41
CA ALA A 188 -12.54 -7.06 14.15
C ALA A 188 -13.88 -6.38 13.78
N ASP A 189 -13.87 -5.32 12.96
CA ASP A 189 -15.09 -4.63 12.54
C ASP A 189 -16.04 -5.57 11.79
N PRO A 190 -17.34 -5.59 12.10
CA PRO A 190 -18.28 -6.54 11.50
C PRO A 190 -18.36 -6.46 9.98
N GLU A 191 -18.25 -5.27 9.39
CA GLU A 191 -18.30 -5.12 7.93
C GLU A 191 -16.99 -5.58 7.28
N ILE A 192 -15.84 -5.35 7.93
CA ILE A 192 -14.55 -5.86 7.48
C ILE A 192 -14.51 -7.39 7.58
N GLN A 193 -15.04 -7.95 8.67
CA GLN A 193 -15.21 -9.40 8.83
C GLN A 193 -16.12 -9.99 7.76
N ALA A 194 -17.23 -9.32 7.40
CA ALA A 194 -18.12 -9.81 6.34
C ALA A 194 -17.40 -9.94 4.98
N VAL A 195 -16.42 -9.08 4.70
CA VAL A 195 -15.57 -9.19 3.49
C VAL A 195 -14.49 -10.26 3.66
N TYR A 196 -13.91 -10.40 4.85
CA TYR A 196 -12.84 -11.35 5.14
C TYR A 196 -13.30 -12.82 5.19
N GLN A 197 -14.44 -13.11 5.82
CA GLN A 197 -14.92 -14.48 6.09
C GLN A 197 -14.99 -15.39 4.85
N PRO A 198 -15.48 -14.93 3.68
CA PRO A 198 -15.49 -15.73 2.46
C PRO A 198 -14.10 -16.22 1.98
N PHE A 199 -13.02 -15.50 2.29
CA PHE A 199 -11.65 -15.93 1.97
C PHE A 199 -11.21 -17.09 2.87
N MET A 200 -11.67 -17.10 4.13
CA MET A 200 -11.31 -18.13 5.12
C MET A 200 -12.11 -19.42 4.96
N SER A 201 -13.40 -19.32 4.63
CA SER A 201 -14.28 -20.48 4.41
C SER A 201 -14.05 -21.15 3.05
N GLY A 202 -13.24 -20.57 2.17
CA GLY A 202 -13.06 -21.03 0.79
C GLY A 202 -14.31 -20.86 -0.09
N THR A 203 -15.32 -20.11 0.37
CA THR A 203 -16.57 -19.84 -0.35
C THR A 203 -16.49 -18.61 -1.26
N TRP A 204 -15.33 -17.95 -1.34
CA TRP A 204 -15.07 -16.95 -2.37
C TRP A 204 -15.29 -17.57 -3.77
N PRO A 205 -16.06 -16.92 -4.68
CA PRO A 205 -16.37 -17.49 -5.99
C PRO A 205 -15.10 -17.93 -6.73
N ARG A 206 -14.92 -19.24 -6.91
CA ARG A 206 -13.84 -19.87 -7.69
C ARG A 206 -13.89 -19.55 -9.19
N SER A 207 -14.78 -18.67 -9.64
CA SER A 207 -14.82 -18.16 -11.02
C SER A 207 -13.63 -17.25 -11.35
N ARG A 208 -12.78 -16.92 -10.37
CA ARG A 208 -11.38 -16.54 -10.57
C ARG A 208 -10.51 -17.44 -9.72
N SER A 209 -9.97 -18.47 -10.36
CA SER A 209 -9.29 -19.62 -9.78
C SER A 209 -8.06 -19.26 -8.94
N PHE A 210 -8.18 -19.33 -7.61
CA PHE A 210 -7.07 -19.65 -6.72
C PHE A 210 -7.03 -21.18 -6.57
N GLY A 211 -6.38 -21.84 -7.52
CA GLY A 211 -6.32 -23.30 -7.63
C GLY A 211 -4.95 -23.75 -8.10
N SER A 212 -4.15 -24.23 -7.13
CA SER A 212 -3.00 -25.17 -7.14
C SER A 212 -2.21 -25.58 -8.41
N ARG A 213 -2.33 -24.93 -9.58
CA ARG A 213 -1.52 -25.24 -10.78
C ARG A 213 -1.17 -24.03 -11.68
N HIS A 214 -1.20 -22.81 -11.16
CA HIS A 214 -0.96 -21.60 -11.97
C HIS A 214 -0.01 -20.59 -11.29
N ALA A 215 1.19 -21.01 -10.91
CA ALA A 215 2.27 -20.08 -10.53
C ALA A 215 3.05 -19.50 -11.73
N VAL A 216 2.75 -19.91 -12.98
CA VAL A 216 3.62 -19.60 -14.14
C VAL A 216 2.93 -18.84 -15.28
N ARG A 217 1.62 -18.56 -15.23
CA ARG A 217 0.98 -18.03 -16.44
C ARG A 217 -0.26 -17.16 -16.26
N MET A 218 -0.22 -16.13 -15.41
CA MET A 218 -1.11 -14.95 -15.56
C MET A 218 -0.45 -13.69 -14.97
N GLY A 219 -0.05 -12.76 -15.84
CA GLY A 219 0.60 -11.49 -15.49
C GLY A 219 -0.37 -10.42 -15.02
N TRP A 220 -0.93 -10.56 -13.81
CA TRP A 220 -1.70 -9.53 -13.11
C TRP A 220 -1.24 -9.47 -11.65
N CYS A 221 -0.54 -8.40 -11.25
CA CYS A 221 -0.13 -7.90 -9.91
C CYS A 221 0.08 -8.87 -8.73
N THR A 222 0.25 -10.17 -8.95
CA THR A 222 0.76 -11.17 -7.98
C THR A 222 2.27 -11.36 -8.13
N SER A 223 2.91 -10.70 -9.11
CA SER A 223 4.33 -10.82 -9.40
C SER A 223 5.21 -10.21 -8.30
N ILE A 224 4.75 -9.17 -7.60
CA ILE A 224 5.55 -8.55 -6.54
C ILE A 224 5.51 -9.43 -5.29
N TRP A 225 4.33 -9.81 -4.81
CA TRP A 225 4.20 -10.64 -3.61
C TRP A 225 4.76 -12.05 -3.80
N TRP A 226 4.47 -12.72 -4.94
CA TRP A 226 5.00 -14.06 -5.19
C TRP A 226 6.48 -14.05 -5.59
N SER A 227 7.02 -13.03 -6.29
CA SER A 227 8.47 -12.98 -6.56
C SER A 227 9.28 -12.52 -5.34
N LYS A 228 8.75 -11.61 -4.51
CA LYS A 228 9.38 -11.20 -3.25
C LYS A 228 9.31 -12.32 -2.20
N ALA A 229 8.16 -12.99 -2.04
CA ALA A 229 8.04 -14.18 -1.17
C ALA A 229 8.84 -15.37 -1.71
N SER A 230 8.89 -15.60 -3.03
CA SER A 230 9.74 -16.64 -3.65
C SER A 230 11.23 -16.39 -3.38
N LYS A 231 11.71 -15.14 -3.35
CA LYS A 231 13.08 -14.81 -2.93
C LYS A 231 13.36 -15.16 -1.46
N ALA A 232 12.40 -14.95 -0.56
CA ALA A 232 12.51 -15.36 0.83
C ALA A 232 12.47 -16.90 1.01
N ILE A 233 11.64 -17.58 0.22
CA ILE A 233 11.49 -19.04 0.21
C ILE A 233 12.73 -19.73 -0.36
N THR A 234 13.33 -19.19 -1.44
CA THR A 234 14.50 -19.78 -2.11
C THR A 234 15.79 -19.68 -1.30
N SER A 235 15.95 -18.69 -0.42
CA SER A 235 17.11 -18.62 0.49
C SER A 235 17.06 -19.70 1.58
N SER A 236 15.87 -20.03 2.09
CA SER A 236 15.69 -21.09 3.12
C SER A 236 15.76 -22.51 2.54
N PHE A 237 15.34 -22.72 1.29
CA PHE A 237 15.44 -24.04 0.65
C PHE A 237 16.88 -24.52 0.42
N ARG A 238 17.82 -23.59 0.12
CA ARG A 238 19.25 -23.95 -0.03
C ARG A 238 19.87 -24.43 1.28
N THR A 239 19.44 -23.92 2.42
CA THR A 239 19.94 -24.34 3.73
C THR A 239 19.41 -25.72 4.13
N ILE A 240 18.16 -26.03 3.78
CA ILE A 240 17.53 -27.33 4.11
C ILE A 240 18.08 -28.47 3.23
N CYS A 241 18.29 -28.25 1.93
CA CYS A 241 18.84 -29.28 1.04
C CYS A 241 20.30 -29.67 1.35
N SER A 242 21.05 -28.86 2.10
CA SER A 242 22.43 -29.19 2.51
C SER A 242 22.52 -30.19 3.69
N ARG A 243 21.39 -30.49 4.36
CA ARG A 243 21.36 -31.32 5.59
C ARG A 243 20.64 -32.66 5.46
N ILE A 244 20.08 -32.97 4.30
CA ILE A 244 19.46 -34.27 4.03
C ILE A 244 20.37 -35.03 3.06
N ARG A 245 21.16 -35.98 3.57
CA ARG A 245 21.87 -36.95 2.71
C ARG A 245 20.81 -37.74 1.94
N CYS A 246 20.78 -37.56 0.62
CA CYS A 246 19.98 -38.38 -0.27
C CYS A 246 20.39 -39.86 -0.12
N ILE A 247 19.44 -40.72 0.25
CA ILE A 247 19.55 -42.16 0.08
C ILE A 247 19.20 -42.44 -1.39
N PRO A 248 20.04 -43.15 -2.18
CA PRO A 248 19.73 -43.44 -3.57
C PRO A 248 18.71 -44.59 -3.64
N CYS A 249 17.57 -44.36 -4.29
CA CYS A 249 16.67 -45.44 -4.71
C CYS A 249 17.24 -46.11 -5.97
N ARG A 250 17.32 -47.45 -5.94
CA ARG A 250 17.44 -48.33 -7.11
C ARG A 250 16.12 -48.43 -7.85
#